data_AF-A0A377Z3B5-F1
#
_entry.id   AF-A0A377Z3B5-F1
#
_cell.length_a   1.000
_cell.length_b   1.000
_cell.length_c   1.000
_cell.angle_alpha   90.00
_cell.angle_beta   90.00
_cell.angle_gamma   90.00
#
_symmetry.space_group_name_H-M   'P 1'
#
loop_
_entity.id
_entity.type
_entity.pdbx_description
1 polymer ?
#
loop_
_entity_poly.entity_id
_entity_poly.type
_entity_poly.pdbx_seq_one_letter_code
_entity_poly.pdbx_strand_id
1 'polypeptide(L)'
;MMTYRGDFSGSKRGKTGKQRELVLNTEAIKVLKRRRKQNPEDVFVFQSKSNRVKGQEPKPVSRVFLAQAIREASHGVVEPGISVATHSARKTRSRALLKAGTPIEVISRMLNHSSPAVTMTYLDITQDEVNQTYQMVI
;
A
#
# COMPACT_ATOMS: atom_id res chain seq x y z
N MET A 1 -3.33 17.85 -15.61
CA MET A 1 -2.95 16.81 -14.62
C MET A 1 -2.14 17.48 -13.52
N MET A 2 -2.75 17.83 -12.38
CA MET A 2 -2.06 18.54 -11.29
C MET A 2 -1.17 17.56 -10.51
N THR A 3 0.13 17.61 -10.73
CA THR A 3 1.14 16.95 -9.89
C THR A 3 1.35 17.77 -8.63
N TYR A 4 0.60 17.45 -7.56
CA TYR A 4 0.91 18.00 -6.23
C TYR A 4 2.21 17.36 -5.73
N ARG A 5 3.34 18.08 -5.90
CA ARG A 5 4.62 17.76 -5.24
C ARG A 5 4.54 18.17 -3.77
N GLY A 6 3.76 17.43 -2.99
CA GLY A 6 3.88 17.47 -1.54
C GLY A 6 4.96 16.48 -1.15
N ASP A 7 6.15 16.97 -0.82
CA ASP A 7 7.30 16.15 -0.39
C ASP A 7 6.98 15.44 0.93
N PHE A 8 6.28 14.31 0.85
CA PHE A 8 6.14 13.37 1.95
C PHE A 8 7.30 12.36 1.86
N SER A 9 8.50 12.80 2.26
CA SER A 9 9.67 11.94 2.39
C SER A 9 9.54 11.05 3.63
N GLY A 10 8.88 9.91 3.49
CA GLY A 10 8.78 8.90 4.55
C GLY A 10 10.09 8.15 4.73
N SER A 11 11.03 8.67 5.51
CA SER A 11 12.29 7.98 5.82
C SER A 11 12.10 6.96 6.96
N LYS A 12 12.09 5.67 6.63
CA LYS A 12 12.55 4.62 7.53
C LYS A 12 13.47 3.68 6.78
N ARG A 13 14.72 3.57 7.26
CA ARG A 13 15.69 2.54 6.83
C ARG A 13 15.07 1.15 7.05
N GLY A 14 14.79 0.44 5.97
CA GLY A 14 14.70 -1.02 6.03
C GLY A 14 16.10 -1.65 6.15
N LYS A 15 16.18 -2.97 6.32
CA LYS A 15 17.45 -3.74 6.32
C LYS A 15 18.39 -3.43 5.13
N THR A 16 17.85 -2.86 4.05
CA THR A 16 18.56 -2.54 2.81
C THR A 16 19.04 -1.09 2.68
N GLY A 17 18.75 -0.21 3.65
CA GLY A 17 19.25 1.19 3.65
C GLY A 17 18.72 2.11 2.53
N LYS A 18 18.02 1.58 1.52
CA LYS A 18 17.52 2.35 0.37
C LYS A 18 16.40 3.29 0.78
N GLN A 19 16.63 4.60 0.68
CA GLN A 19 15.59 5.62 0.78
C GLN A 19 14.68 5.57 -0.45
N ARG A 20 13.39 5.91 -0.26
CA ARG A 20 12.45 6.02 -1.36
C ARG A 20 11.52 7.19 -1.18
N GLU A 21 11.29 7.86 -2.29
CA GLU A 21 10.27 8.86 -2.44
C GLU A 21 8.98 8.18 -2.89
N LEU A 22 7.87 8.53 -2.24
CA LEU A 22 6.55 8.03 -2.56
C LEU A 22 5.68 9.23 -2.93
N VAL A 23 5.19 9.24 -4.16
CA VAL A 23 4.17 10.22 -4.56
C VAL A 23 2.83 9.76 -4.01
N LEU A 24 2.27 10.56 -3.11
CA LEU A 24 0.95 10.35 -2.53
C LEU A 24 -0.11 11.12 -3.33
N ASN A 25 -1.30 10.54 -3.45
CA ASN A 25 -2.43 11.27 -4.03
C ASN A 25 -2.92 12.35 -3.06
N THR A 26 -3.66 13.33 -3.60
CA THR A 26 -4.16 14.49 -2.85
C THR A 26 -4.99 14.07 -1.64
N GLU A 27 -5.82 13.04 -1.77
CA GLU A 27 -6.69 12.56 -0.68
C GLU A 27 -5.88 11.95 0.47
N ALA A 28 -4.86 11.15 0.17
CA ALA A 28 -3.95 10.60 1.17
C ALA A 28 -3.21 11.72 1.91
N ILE A 29 -2.74 12.75 1.20
CA ILE A 29 -2.09 13.92 1.81
C ILE A 29 -3.07 14.66 2.73
N LYS A 30 -4.33 14.88 2.33
CA LYS A 30 -5.36 15.49 3.17
C LYS A 30 -5.57 14.72 4.46
N VAL A 31 -5.66 13.38 4.38
CA VAL A 31 -5.81 12.51 5.55
C VAL A 31 -4.61 12.62 6.48
N LEU A 32 -3.38 12.61 5.93
CA LEU A 32 -2.15 12.75 6.72
C LEU A 32 -2.05 14.11 7.41
N LYS A 33 -2.37 15.21 6.71
CA LYS A 33 -2.39 16.56 7.29
C LYS A 33 -3.42 16.67 8.42
N ARG A 34 -4.63 16.16 8.21
CA ARG A 34 -5.68 16.13 9.24
C ARG A 34 -5.22 15.36 10.48
N ARG A 35 -4.61 14.19 10.28
CA ARG A 35 -4.10 13.36 11.37
C ARG A 35 -2.99 14.05 12.16
N ARG A 36 -2.05 14.70 11.47
CA ARG A 36 -0.98 15.50 12.10
C ARG A 36 -1.55 16.65 12.93
N LYS A 37 -2.57 17.36 12.43
CA LYS A 37 -3.25 18.43 13.17
C LYS A 37 -3.93 17.91 14.45
N GLN A 38 -4.54 16.72 14.39
CA GLN A 38 -5.20 16.09 15.54
C GLN A 38 -4.23 15.49 16.56
N ASN A 39 -3.01 15.14 16.13
CA ASN A 39 -2.00 14.49 16.96
C ASN A 39 -0.65 15.19 16.76
N PRO A 40 -0.48 16.44 17.22
CA PRO A 40 0.73 17.22 17.00
C PRO A 40 1.96 16.56 17.64
N GLU A 41 1.79 16.00 18.84
CA GLU A 41 2.86 15.36 19.65
C GLU A 41 3.26 13.95 19.18
N ASP A 42 2.63 13.40 18.15
CA ASP A 42 2.95 12.05 17.67
C ASP A 42 4.28 12.02 16.90
N VAL A 43 5.20 11.17 17.34
CA VAL A 43 6.46 10.94 16.62
C VAL A 43 6.20 10.16 15.31
N PHE A 44 5.30 9.17 15.35
CA PHE A 44 4.93 8.38 14.18
C PHE A 44 3.61 8.86 13.59
N VAL A 45 3.51 8.86 12.25
CA VAL A 45 2.24 9.13 11.54
C VAL A 45 1.10 8.28 12.11
N PHE A 46 1.35 6.99 12.35
CA PHE A 46 0.44 6.09 13.04
C PHE A 46 1.10 5.58 14.32
N GLN A 47 0.93 6.32 15.42
CA GLN A 47 1.44 5.97 16.73
C GLN A 47 0.42 5.13 17.53
N SER A 48 0.89 4.12 18.25
CA SER A 48 0.07 3.35 19.19
C SER A 48 -0.28 4.20 20.41
N LYS A 49 -1.55 4.16 20.83
CA LYS A 49 -2.06 4.83 22.02
C LYS A 49 -2.61 3.85 23.07
N SER A 50 -2.31 2.55 22.92
CA SER A 50 -2.82 1.53 23.83
C SER A 50 -2.19 1.64 25.23
N ASN A 51 -2.93 1.21 26.26
CA ASN A 51 -2.42 1.18 27.64
C ASN A 51 -1.12 0.36 27.77
N ARG A 52 -0.92 -0.65 26.89
CA ARG A 52 0.29 -1.49 26.87
C ARG A 52 1.57 -0.74 26.50
N VAL A 53 1.47 0.44 25.89
CA VAL A 53 2.63 1.29 25.56
C VAL A 53 2.69 2.57 26.40
N LYS A 54 1.78 2.73 27.37
CA LYS A 54 1.77 3.89 28.27
C LYS A 54 3.01 3.88 29.16
N GLY A 55 3.71 5.00 29.24
CA GLY A 55 4.96 5.13 30.00
C GLY A 55 6.20 4.53 29.31
N GLN A 56 6.06 3.99 28.10
CA GLN A 56 7.21 3.58 27.28
C GLN A 56 7.49 4.65 26.21
N GLU A 57 8.65 4.55 25.57
CA GLU A 57 8.93 5.35 24.39
C GLU A 57 7.83 5.20 23.33
N PRO A 58 7.51 6.27 22.56
CA PRO A 58 6.54 6.21 21.48
C PRO A 58 6.80 5.04 20.53
N LYS A 59 5.75 4.30 20.19
CA LYS A 59 5.83 3.15 19.27
C LYS A 59 4.83 3.29 18.13
N PRO A 60 5.18 2.87 16.90
CA PRO A 60 4.21 2.81 15.82
C PRO A 60 3.12 1.77 16.13
N VAL A 61 1.99 1.87 15.44
CA VAL A 61 0.96 0.82 15.48
C VAL A 61 1.55 -0.54 15.07
N SER A 62 1.12 -1.60 15.76
CA SER A 62 1.56 -2.95 15.43
C SER A 62 0.91 -3.43 14.12
N ARG A 63 1.56 -4.39 13.45
CA ARG A 63 1.00 -5.02 12.24
C ARG A 63 -0.33 -5.71 12.49
N VAL A 64 -0.46 -6.35 13.66
CA VAL A 64 -1.69 -7.03 14.08
C VAL A 64 -2.82 -6.02 14.24
N PHE A 65 -2.56 -4.90 14.91
CA PHE A 65 -3.56 -3.84 15.06
C PHE A 65 -3.96 -3.23 13.72
N LEU A 66 -2.99 -3.03 12.81
CA LEU A 66 -3.30 -2.55 11.46
C LEU A 66 -4.16 -3.54 10.67
N ALA A 67 -3.87 -4.85 10.74
CA ALA A 67 -4.66 -5.88 10.08
C ALA A 67 -6.09 -5.94 10.62
N GLN A 68 -6.25 -5.84 11.94
CA GLN A 68 -7.55 -5.74 12.62
C GLN A 68 -8.32 -4.52 12.13
N ALA A 69 -7.70 -3.33 12.15
CA ALA A 69 -8.34 -2.10 11.73
C ALA A 69 -8.77 -2.12 10.25
N ILE A 70 -7.98 -2.74 9.37
CA ILE A 70 -8.34 -2.93 7.96
C ILE A 70 -9.55 -3.86 7.83
N ARG A 71 -9.57 -4.96 8.57
CA ARG A 71 -10.71 -5.90 8.58
C ARG A 71 -11.98 -5.20 9.05
N GLU A 72 -11.92 -4.49 10.17
CA GLU A 72 -13.05 -3.73 10.70
C GLU A 72 -13.54 -2.66 9.71
N ALA A 73 -12.63 -1.91 9.10
CA ALA A 73 -12.97 -0.91 8.08
C ALA A 73 -13.55 -1.51 6.79
N SER A 74 -13.33 -2.80 6.53
CA SER A 74 -13.90 -3.49 5.36
C SER A 74 -15.35 -3.93 5.56
N HIS A 75 -15.81 -4.01 6.80
CA HIS A 75 -17.20 -4.42 7.10
C HIS A 75 -18.19 -3.40 6.52
N GLY A 76 -19.16 -3.88 5.73
CA GLY A 76 -20.18 -3.04 5.10
C GLY A 76 -19.70 -2.22 3.89
N VAL A 77 -18.41 -2.27 3.57
CA VAL A 77 -17.83 -1.65 2.36
C VAL A 77 -17.56 -2.69 1.28
N VAL A 78 -17.20 -3.90 1.69
CA VAL A 78 -16.88 -5.01 0.79
C VAL A 78 -17.98 -6.07 0.86
N GLU A 79 -18.23 -6.74 -0.26
CA GLU A 79 -19.22 -7.82 -0.34
C GLU A 79 -18.98 -8.91 0.72
N PRO A 80 -20.05 -9.46 1.32
CA PRO A 80 -19.95 -10.55 2.27
C PRO A 80 -19.15 -11.73 1.69
N GLY A 81 -18.20 -12.25 2.47
CA GLY A 81 -17.35 -13.38 2.06
C GLY A 81 -16.00 -12.98 1.44
N ILE A 82 -15.82 -11.72 1.03
CA ILE A 82 -14.51 -11.23 0.56
C ILE A 82 -13.68 -10.76 1.75
N SER A 83 -12.50 -11.37 1.92
CA SER A 83 -11.55 -10.99 2.97
C SER A 83 -10.58 -9.92 2.48
N VAL A 84 -10.51 -8.79 3.20
CA VAL A 84 -9.50 -7.74 2.98
C VAL A 84 -8.37 -7.87 4.00
N ALA A 85 -7.15 -8.00 3.50
CA ALA A 85 -5.93 -8.02 4.29
C ALA A 85 -5.03 -6.84 3.92
N THR A 86 -3.95 -6.66 4.69
CA THR A 86 -2.92 -5.62 4.47
C THR A 86 -2.35 -5.63 3.04
N HIS A 87 -2.28 -6.80 2.40
CA HIS A 87 -1.78 -6.95 1.04
C HIS A 87 -2.85 -6.73 -0.04
N SER A 88 -4.14 -6.80 0.29
CA SER A 88 -5.24 -6.76 -0.69
C SER A 88 -5.25 -5.43 -1.46
N ALA A 89 -5.12 -4.30 -0.76
CA ALA A 89 -5.08 -2.98 -1.41
C ALA A 89 -3.90 -2.86 -2.38
N ARG A 90 -2.74 -3.38 -2.01
CA ARG A 90 -1.52 -3.35 -2.83
C ARG A 90 -1.67 -4.21 -4.09
N LYS A 91 -2.24 -5.41 -3.96
CA LYS A 91 -2.51 -6.30 -5.10
C LYS A 91 -3.57 -5.71 -6.03
N THR A 92 -4.65 -5.18 -5.45
CA THR A 92 -5.76 -4.55 -6.19
C THR A 92 -5.27 -3.38 -7.05
N ARG A 93 -4.50 -2.43 -6.48
CA ARG A 93 -3.94 -1.31 -7.24
C ARG A 93 -3.03 -1.79 -8.37
N SER A 94 -2.22 -2.82 -8.11
CA SER A 94 -1.26 -3.33 -9.08
C SER A 94 -1.95 -4.05 -10.24
N ARG A 95 -2.99 -4.85 -9.96
CA ARG A 95 -3.85 -5.46 -10.99
C ARG A 95 -4.58 -4.39 -11.81
N ALA A 96 -5.09 -3.33 -11.17
CA ALA A 96 -5.75 -2.23 -11.87
C ALA A 96 -4.80 -1.51 -12.84
N LEU A 97 -3.56 -1.24 -12.43
CA LEU A 97 -2.53 -0.65 -13.30
C LEU A 97 -2.18 -1.56 -14.47
N LEU A 98 -2.05 -2.87 -14.23
CA LEU A 98 -1.80 -3.85 -15.28
C LEU A 98 -2.95 -3.86 -16.30
N LYS A 99 -4.21 -3.91 -15.83
CA LYS A 99 -5.40 -3.86 -16.69
C LYS A 99 -5.48 -2.55 -17.49
N ALA A 100 -4.99 -1.45 -16.94
CA ALA A 100 -4.89 -0.16 -17.63
C ALA A 100 -3.71 -0.08 -18.62
N GLY A 101 -2.96 -1.17 -18.84
CA GLY A 101 -1.85 -1.23 -19.78
C GLY A 101 -0.51 -0.70 -19.25
N THR A 102 -0.37 -0.51 -17.93
CA THR A 102 0.91 -0.08 -17.35
C THR A 102 1.93 -1.23 -17.47
N PRO A 103 3.16 -0.99 -17.99
CA PRO A 103 4.17 -2.04 -18.11
C PRO A 103 4.53 -2.69 -16.77
N ILE A 104 4.75 -4.01 -16.79
CA ILE A 104 4.99 -4.82 -15.59
C ILE A 104 6.27 -4.38 -14.85
N GLU A 105 7.26 -3.85 -15.56
CA GLU A 105 8.51 -3.31 -15.02
C GLU A 105 8.25 -2.05 -14.19
N VAL A 106 7.34 -1.19 -14.65
CA VAL A 106 6.94 0.03 -13.93
C VAL A 106 6.19 -0.36 -12.66
N ILE A 107 5.26 -1.32 -12.75
CA ILE A 107 4.53 -1.85 -11.59
C ILE A 107 5.50 -2.51 -10.61
N SER A 108 6.47 -3.28 -11.09
CA SER A 108 7.50 -3.94 -10.27
C SER A 108 8.36 -2.93 -9.50
N ARG A 109 8.79 -1.84 -10.17
CA ARG A 109 9.50 -0.73 -9.52
C ARG A 109 8.62 -0.02 -8.48
N MET A 110 7.35 0.22 -8.78
CA MET A 110 6.39 0.82 -7.85
C MET A 110 6.20 -0.04 -6.60
N LEU A 111 6.09 -1.35 -6.76
CA LEU A 111 5.97 -2.31 -5.66
C LEU A 111 7.30 -2.53 -4.95
N ASN A 112 8.41 -2.16 -5.57
CA ASN A 112 9.73 -2.56 -5.14
C ASN A 112 9.84 -4.09 -4.99
N HIS A 113 9.64 -4.78 -6.09
CA HIS A 113 10.08 -6.15 -6.21
C HIS A 113 11.47 -6.18 -6.84
N SER A 114 12.24 -7.25 -6.57
CA SER A 114 13.60 -7.39 -7.06
C SER A 114 13.67 -7.60 -8.57
N SER A 115 12.59 -8.11 -9.18
CA SER A 115 12.48 -8.33 -10.61
C SER A 115 11.01 -8.28 -11.08
N PRO A 116 10.75 -8.07 -12.38
CA PRO A 116 9.40 -8.22 -12.96
C PRO A 116 8.79 -9.60 -12.71
N ALA A 117 9.59 -10.68 -12.76
CA ALA A 117 9.13 -12.04 -12.49
C ALA A 117 8.47 -12.17 -11.09
N VAL A 118 9.06 -11.57 -10.05
CA VAL A 118 8.46 -11.54 -8.70
C VAL A 118 7.10 -10.83 -8.72
N THR A 119 6.92 -9.82 -9.57
CA THR A 119 5.65 -9.11 -9.70
C THR A 119 4.61 -9.95 -10.44
N MET A 120 5.00 -10.71 -11.46
CA MET A 120 4.10 -11.65 -12.14
C MET A 120 3.56 -12.69 -11.16
N THR A 121 4.44 -13.32 -10.36
CA THR A 121 4.03 -14.25 -9.30
C THR A 121 3.15 -13.56 -8.25
N TYR A 122 3.54 -12.36 -7.78
CA TYR A 122 2.76 -11.62 -6.79
C TYR A 122 1.33 -11.28 -7.26
N LEU A 123 1.20 -11.00 -8.56
CA LEU A 123 -0.09 -10.71 -9.16
C LEU A 123 -0.91 -11.97 -9.40
N ASP A 124 -0.32 -13.16 -9.46
CA ASP A 124 -0.89 -14.40 -10.01
C ASP A 124 -1.19 -14.28 -11.51
N ILE A 125 -0.26 -13.71 -12.29
CA ILE A 125 -0.37 -13.78 -13.76
C ILE A 125 -0.17 -15.24 -14.17
N THR A 126 -1.24 -15.91 -14.55
CA THR A 126 -1.23 -17.34 -14.88
C THR A 126 -0.89 -17.57 -16.34
N GLN A 127 -0.45 -18.79 -16.66
CA GLN A 127 -0.29 -19.22 -18.05
C GLN A 127 -1.61 -19.12 -18.84
N ASP A 128 -2.76 -19.23 -18.18
CA ASP A 128 -4.08 -19.09 -18.82
C ASP A 128 -4.37 -17.65 -19.26
N GLU A 129 -3.97 -16.64 -18.47
CA GLU A 129 -4.05 -15.23 -18.88
C GLU A 129 -3.15 -14.97 -20.10
N VAL A 130 -1.96 -15.59 -20.15
CA VAL A 130 -1.08 -15.53 -21.32
C VAL A 130 -1.73 -16.21 -22.53
N ASN A 131 -2.35 -17.36 -22.33
CA ASN A 131 -2.96 -18.13 -23.41
C ASN A 131 -4.15 -17.41 -24.06
N GLN A 132 -4.94 -16.66 -23.28
CA GLN A 132 -6.02 -15.81 -23.80
C GLN A 132 -5.49 -14.73 -24.76
N THR A 133 -4.24 -14.27 -24.61
CA THR A 133 -3.67 -13.28 -25.52
C THR A 133 -3.51 -13.78 -26.95
N TYR A 134 -3.21 -15.07 -27.16
CA TYR A 134 -3.11 -15.65 -28.50
C TYR A 134 -4.47 -15.68 -29.22
N GLN A 135 -5.57 -15.77 -28.48
CA GLN A 135 -6.93 -15.78 -29.05
C GLN A 135 -7.46 -14.38 -29.39
N MET A 136 -6.83 -13.31 -28.90
CA MET A 136 -7.24 -11.93 -29.21
C MET A 136 -6.68 -11.41 -30.55
N VAL A 137 -5.76 -12.16 -31.18
CA VAL A 137 -5.07 -11.76 -32.43
C VAL A 137 -5.55 -12.57 -33.64
N ILE A 138 -6.66 -13.29 -33.50
CA ILE A 138 -7.34 -14.08 -34.55
C ILE A 138 -8.76 -13.52 -34.70
#